data_AF-A0A7V9KY58-F1
#
_entry.id   AF-A0A7V9KY58-F1
#
_cell.length_a   1.000
_cell.length_b   1.000
_cell.length_c   1.000
_cell.angle_alpha   90.00
_cell.angle_beta   90.00
_cell.angle_gamma   90.00
#
_symmetry.space_group_name_H-M   'P 1'
#
loop_
_entity.id
_entity.type
_entity.pdbx_description
1 polymer ?
#
loop_
_entity_poly.entity_id
_entity_poly.type
_entity_poly.pdbx_seq_one_letter_code
_entity_poly.pdbx_strand_id
1 'polypeptide(L)'
;MAITVLVDARNVLRSKWPNIPERELVELCCAWAADAGHRAVIVFDGKAPGGLLGEHDAAPGCVVVGTGRESADDWLAREAVGYEPFWLVTSDHELRARAGARAQNVLGGGSFARTLAP
;
A
#
# COMPACT_ATOMS: atom_id res chain seq x y z
N MET A 1 4.31 17.72 7.69
CA MET A 1 4.30 17.49 6.23
C MET A 1 3.71 16.11 6.00
N ALA A 2 2.80 15.95 5.03
CA ALA A 2 2.18 14.65 4.77
C ALA A 2 3.17 13.73 4.02
N ILE A 3 3.39 12.52 4.54
CA ILE A 3 4.18 11.46 3.89
C ILE A 3 3.25 10.59 3.06
N THR A 4 3.73 10.10 1.92
CA THR A 4 2.99 9.09 1.14
C THR A 4 3.38 7.69 1.63
N VAL A 5 2.37 6.88 1.98
CA VAL A 5 2.54 5.50 2.42
C VAL A 5 2.19 4.57 1.25
N LEU A 6 3.20 3.90 0.72
CA LEU A 6 3.08 2.93 -0.36
C LEU A 6 2.80 1.55 0.23
N VAL A 7 1.64 0.97 -0.11
CA VAL A 7 1.14 -0.27 0.50
C VAL A 7 1.10 -1.38 -0.52
N ASP A 8 1.89 -2.43 -0.29
CA ASP A 8 1.75 -3.73 -0.96
C ASP A 8 0.52 -4.44 -0.38
N ALA A 9 -0.61 -4.34 -1.09
CA ALA A 9 -1.90 -4.78 -0.58
C ALA A 9 -1.93 -6.30 -0.35
N ARG A 10 -1.39 -7.08 -1.29
CA ARG A 10 -1.33 -8.55 -1.19
C ARG A 10 -0.54 -8.99 0.03
N ASN A 11 0.54 -8.29 0.36
CA ASN A 11 1.32 -8.56 1.58
C ASN A 11 0.55 -8.24 2.85
N VAL A 12 -0.19 -7.13 2.91
CA VAL A 12 -1.00 -6.78 4.07
C VAL A 12 -2.17 -7.75 4.25
N LEU A 13 -2.92 -8.07 3.19
CA LEU A 13 -4.08 -8.97 3.21
C LEU A 13 -3.75 -10.33 3.81
N ARG A 14 -2.60 -10.90 3.43
CA ARG A 14 -2.15 -12.23 3.86
C ARG A 14 -1.50 -12.26 5.24
N SER A 15 -1.35 -11.10 5.90
CA SER A 15 -0.58 -10.97 7.14
C SER A 15 -1.40 -11.19 8.42
N LYS A 16 -2.71 -11.39 8.33
CA LYS A 16 -3.61 -11.69 9.46
C LYS A 16 -4.54 -12.84 9.09
N TRP A 17 -4.96 -13.62 10.10
CA TRP A 17 -6.02 -14.62 9.95
C TRP A 17 -7.17 -14.32 10.93
N PRO A 18 -8.44 -14.30 10.47
CA PRO A 18 -8.86 -14.37 9.06
C PRO A 18 -8.31 -13.17 8.24
N ASN A 19 -8.16 -13.37 6.94
CA ASN A 19 -7.67 -12.32 6.03
C ASN A 19 -8.67 -11.16 5.99
N ILE A 20 -8.16 -9.93 5.88
CA ILE A 20 -8.98 -8.73 5.66
C ILE A 20 -9.56 -8.80 4.23
N PRO A 21 -10.85 -8.52 4.01
CA PRO A 21 -11.41 -8.36 2.66
C PRO A 21 -10.74 -7.22 1.89
N GLU A 22 -10.56 -7.35 0.57
CA GLU A 22 -9.80 -6.35 -0.21
C GLU A 22 -10.41 -4.93 -0.16
N ARG A 23 -11.74 -4.82 -0.21
CA ARG A 23 -12.44 -3.52 -0.09
C ARG A 23 -12.25 -2.92 1.30
N GLU A 24 -12.38 -3.74 2.32
CA GLU A 24 -12.18 -3.32 3.71
C GLU A 24 -10.73 -2.86 3.95
N LEU A 25 -9.74 -3.54 3.35
CA LEU A 25 -8.36 -3.07 3.42
C LEU A 25 -8.19 -1.66 2.84
N VAL A 26 -8.83 -1.35 1.72
CA VAL A 26 -8.75 -0.01 1.12
C VAL A 26 -9.35 1.03 2.08
N GLU A 27 -10.55 0.76 2.60
CA GLU A 27 -11.22 1.64 3.55
C GLU A 27 -10.39 1.89 4.81
N LEU A 28 -9.84 0.83 5.40
CA LEU A 28 -8.99 0.90 6.60
C LEU A 28 -7.69 1.68 6.34
N CYS A 29 -7.02 1.43 5.21
CA CYS A 29 -5.81 2.16 4.84
C CYS A 29 -6.09 3.65 4.64
N CYS A 30 -7.19 4.00 3.97
CA CYS A 30 -7.56 5.40 3.75
C CYS A 30 -7.89 6.10 5.07
N ALA A 31 -8.66 5.46 5.95
CA ALA A 31 -9.00 6.00 7.27
C ALA A 31 -7.74 6.21 8.13
N TRP A 32 -6.86 5.19 8.18
CA TRP A 32 -5.59 5.27 8.91
C TRP A 32 -4.69 6.40 8.38
N ALA A 33 -4.57 6.54 7.05
CA ALA A 33 -3.74 7.59 6.47
C ALA A 33 -4.28 8.99 6.77
N ALA A 34 -5.60 9.17 6.71
CA ALA A 34 -6.23 10.43 7.07
C ALA A 34 -5.99 10.80 8.54
N ASP A 35 -6.18 9.84 9.47
CA ASP A 35 -5.94 10.03 10.91
C ASP A 35 -4.47 10.35 11.22
N ALA A 36 -3.54 9.68 10.54
CA ALA A 36 -2.10 9.92 10.66
C ALA A 36 -1.61 11.21 9.97
N GLY A 37 -2.47 11.93 9.24
CA GLY A 37 -2.07 13.10 8.44
C GLY A 37 -1.13 12.73 7.29
N HIS A 38 -1.34 11.57 6.68
CA HIS A 38 -0.58 10.99 5.59
C HIS A 38 -1.44 10.79 4.33
N ARG A 39 -0.78 10.42 3.22
CA ARG A 39 -1.42 9.95 2.00
C ARG A 39 -1.17 8.45 1.85
N ALA A 40 -2.06 7.74 1.17
CA ALA A 40 -1.90 6.31 0.89
C ALA A 40 -1.95 6.02 -0.61
N VAL A 41 -1.09 5.12 -1.07
CA VAL A 41 -1.15 4.49 -2.40
C VAL A 41 -1.19 2.98 -2.18
N ILE A 42 -2.33 2.35 -2.47
CA ILE A 42 -2.60 0.95 -2.14
C ILE A 42 -2.55 0.14 -3.43
N VAL A 43 -1.53 -0.70 -3.56
CA VAL A 43 -1.18 -1.37 -4.82
C VAL A 43 -1.57 -2.84 -4.78
N PHE A 44 -2.41 -3.25 -5.73
CA PHE A 44 -2.86 -4.62 -5.91
C PHE A 44 -2.26 -5.24 -7.17
N ASP A 45 -1.81 -6.50 -7.06
CA ASP A 45 -1.51 -7.33 -8.23
C ASP A 45 -2.74 -7.52 -9.10
N GLY A 46 -2.64 -7.13 -10.37
CA GLY A 46 -3.72 -7.30 -11.32
C GLY A 46 -4.78 -6.24 -11.17
N LYS A 47 -6.00 -6.64 -10.80
CA LYS A 47 -7.11 -5.70 -10.61
C LYS A 47 -7.23 -5.34 -9.14
N ALA A 48 -7.41 -4.06 -8.86
CA ALA A 48 -7.84 -3.60 -7.55
C ALA A 48 -9.34 -3.89 -7.32
N PRO A 49 -9.85 -3.75 -6.09
CA PRO A 49 -11.25 -4.01 -5.77
C PRO A 49 -12.23 -3.28 -6.69
N GLY A 50 -13.30 -3.96 -7.10
CA GLY A 50 -14.23 -3.45 -8.10
C GLY A 50 -13.77 -3.64 -9.55
N GLY A 51 -12.64 -4.32 -9.77
CA GLY A 51 -12.14 -4.63 -11.11
C GLY A 51 -11.32 -3.49 -11.73
N LEU A 52 -10.85 -2.56 -10.91
CA LEU A 52 -10.14 -1.35 -11.32
C LEU A 52 -8.72 -1.67 -11.83
N LEU A 53 -8.28 -0.92 -12.85
CA LEU A 53 -6.95 -0.97 -13.45
C LEU A 53 -6.37 0.44 -13.55
N GLY A 54 -5.08 0.59 -13.30
CA GLY A 54 -4.43 1.90 -13.15
C GLY A 54 -4.72 2.54 -11.80
N GLU A 55 -4.42 3.83 -11.68
CA GLU A 55 -4.64 4.63 -10.47
C GLU A 55 -6.06 5.20 -10.41
N HIS A 56 -6.70 5.06 -9.25
CA HIS A 56 -8.03 5.62 -8.99
C HIS A 56 -8.07 6.24 -7.59
N ASP A 57 -8.69 7.41 -7.46
CA ASP A 57 -8.96 8.00 -6.16
C ASP A 57 -9.98 7.13 -5.39
N ALA A 58 -9.57 6.62 -4.22
CA ALA A 58 -10.45 5.91 -3.30
C ALA A 58 -11.09 6.86 -2.28
N ALA A 59 -10.33 7.87 -1.85
CA ALA A 59 -10.75 8.95 -0.96
C ALA A 59 -9.77 10.14 -1.09
N PRO A 60 -10.06 11.34 -0.55
CA PRO A 60 -9.10 12.44 -0.54
C PRO A 60 -7.75 12.03 0.07
N GLY A 61 -6.67 12.10 -0.73
CA GLY A 61 -5.33 11.69 -0.30
C GLY A 61 -5.09 10.17 -0.26
N CYS A 62 -6.01 9.37 -0.80
CA CYS A 62 -5.92 7.92 -0.86
C CYS A 62 -6.17 7.40 -2.28
N VAL A 63 -5.17 6.76 -2.87
CA VAL A 63 -5.21 6.20 -4.22
C VAL A 63 -5.16 4.67 -4.13
N VAL A 64 -5.95 4.00 -4.96
CA VAL A 64 -5.87 2.55 -5.19
C VAL A 64 -5.34 2.28 -6.59
N VAL A 65 -4.46 1.29 -6.71
CA VAL A 65 -3.80 0.93 -7.96
C VAL A 65 -4.03 -0.55 -8.27
N GLY A 66 -4.52 -0.85 -9.47
CA GLY A 66 -4.47 -2.18 -10.06
C GLY A 66 -3.40 -2.24 -11.15
N THR A 67 -2.35 -3.02 -10.95
CA THR A 67 -1.17 -3.06 -11.85
C THR A 67 -1.38 -3.78 -13.18
N GLY A 68 -2.52 -4.46 -13.35
CA GLY A 68 -2.86 -5.20 -14.55
C GLY A 68 -1.95 -6.41 -14.80
N ARG A 69 -0.97 -6.27 -15.68
CA ARG A 69 -0.04 -7.36 -16.03
C ARG A 69 1.30 -7.27 -15.30
N GLU A 70 1.63 -6.10 -14.77
CA GLU A 70 2.81 -5.90 -13.93
C GLU A 70 2.53 -6.43 -12.52
N SER A 71 3.55 -6.89 -11.81
CA SER A 71 3.40 -7.21 -10.39
C SER A 71 3.31 -5.93 -9.54
N ALA A 72 2.65 -6.01 -8.39
CA ALA A 72 2.66 -4.92 -7.41
C ALA A 72 4.07 -4.55 -6.98
N ASP A 73 4.94 -5.54 -6.81
CA ASP A 73 6.35 -5.34 -6.42
C ASP A 73 7.13 -4.57 -7.49
N ASP A 74 6.95 -4.92 -8.78
CA ASP A 74 7.59 -4.22 -9.88
C ASP A 74 7.10 -2.78 -10.02
N TRP A 75 5.78 -2.60 -9.92
CA TRP A 75 5.16 -1.27 -9.96
C TRP A 75 5.68 -0.41 -8.81
N LEU A 76 5.66 -0.92 -7.59
CA LEU A 76 6.14 -0.21 -6.39
C LEU A 76 7.62 0.13 -6.49
N ALA A 77 8.47 -0.81 -6.90
CA ALA A 77 9.90 -0.56 -7.04
C ALA A 77 10.22 0.51 -8.10
N ARG A 78 9.42 0.59 -9.16
CA ARG A 78 9.57 1.56 -10.24
C ARG A 78 9.04 2.94 -9.86
N GLU A 79 7.86 3.01 -9.25
CA GLU A 79 7.15 4.27 -8.97
C GLU A 79 7.54 4.93 -7.65
N ALA A 80 8.11 4.19 -6.69
CA ALA A 80 8.41 4.73 -5.35
C ALA A 80 9.22 6.04 -5.34
N VAL A 81 10.13 6.22 -6.32
CA VAL A 81 10.93 7.44 -6.47
C VAL A 81 10.08 8.69 -6.71
N GLY A 82 8.90 8.55 -7.34
CA GLY A 82 7.97 9.65 -7.57
C GLY A 82 7.26 10.14 -6.32
N TYR A 83 7.36 9.42 -5.21
CA TYR A 83 6.63 9.69 -3.97
C TYR A 83 7.52 10.16 -2.81
N GLU A 84 8.80 10.44 -3.05
CA GLU A 84 9.72 10.88 -1.98
C GLU A 84 9.28 12.20 -1.32
N PRO A 85 9.29 12.31 0.02
CA PRO A 85 9.55 11.24 0.98
C PRO A 85 8.36 10.27 1.14
N PHE A 86 8.66 8.96 1.20
CA PHE A 86 7.65 7.91 1.32
C PHE A 86 7.96 6.89 2.42
N TRP A 87 6.93 6.20 2.89
CA TRP A 87 7.03 4.97 3.66
C TRP A 87 6.64 3.78 2.80
N LEU A 88 7.26 2.62 3.06
CA LEU A 88 6.95 1.37 2.36
C LEU A 88 6.35 0.36 3.33
N VAL A 89 5.16 -0.13 3.04
CA VAL A 89 4.50 -1.20 3.79
C VAL A 89 4.63 -2.50 3.01
N THR A 90 5.58 -3.34 3.42
CA THR A 90 5.71 -4.71 2.95
C THR A 90 6.61 -5.50 3.90
N SER A 91 6.35 -6.80 4.04
CA SER A 91 7.29 -7.77 4.62
C SER A 91 8.11 -8.52 3.56
N ASP A 92 7.88 -8.26 2.27
CA ASP A 92 8.60 -8.92 1.20
C ASP A 92 10.07 -8.46 1.15
N HIS A 93 11.00 -9.43 1.17
CA HIS A 93 12.43 -9.14 1.22
C HIS A 93 12.97 -8.58 -0.09
N GLU A 94 12.43 -9.02 -1.23
CA GLU A 94 12.85 -8.56 -2.55
C GLU A 94 12.40 -7.12 -2.79
N LEU A 95 11.12 -6.83 -2.53
CA LEU A 95 10.61 -5.47 -2.66
C LEU A 95 11.34 -4.49 -1.72
N ARG A 96 11.65 -4.92 -0.49
CA ARG A 96 12.48 -4.14 0.44
C ARG A 96 13.87 -3.86 -0.10
N ALA A 97 14.53 -4.83 -0.73
CA ALA A 97 15.84 -4.63 -1.32
C ALA A 97 15.80 -3.60 -2.48
N ARG A 98 14.71 -3.59 -3.25
CA ARG A 98 14.54 -2.73 -4.43
C ARG A 98 14.10 -1.30 -4.11
N ALA A 99 13.21 -1.12 -3.14
CA ALA A 99 12.60 0.19 -2.83
C ALA A 99 12.89 0.68 -1.40
N GLY A 100 13.13 -0.23 -0.46
CA GLY A 100 13.21 0.09 0.97
C GLY A 100 14.39 0.99 1.36
N ALA A 101 15.51 0.97 0.60
CA ALA A 101 16.66 1.83 0.86
C ALA A 101 16.37 3.34 0.66
N ARG A 102 15.37 3.68 -0.15
CA ARG A 102 14.92 5.07 -0.38
C ARG A 102 13.75 5.47 0.53
N ALA A 103 13.08 4.48 1.13
CA ALA A 103 11.97 4.74 2.01
C ALA A 103 12.48 5.41 3.30
N GLN A 104 11.79 6.45 3.74
CA GLN A 104 12.08 7.07 5.04
C GLN A 104 11.76 6.10 6.20
N ASN A 105 10.81 5.18 5.98
CA ASN A 105 10.47 4.12 6.91
C ASN A 105 9.96 2.88 6.16
N VAL A 106 10.20 1.69 6.70
CA VAL A 106 9.70 0.41 6.18
C VAL A 106 8.91 -0.30 7.27
N LEU A 107 7.63 -0.56 7.02
CA LEU A 107 6.73 -1.26 7.92
C LEU A 107 6.43 -2.67 7.38
N GLY A 108 6.44 -3.68 8.24
CA GLY A 108 5.99 -5.03 7.86
C GLY A 108 4.47 -5.07 7.69
N GLY A 109 3.97 -5.81 6.70
CA GLY A 109 2.54 -5.87 6.36
C GLY A 109 1.67 -6.29 7.55
N GLY A 110 2.11 -7.26 8.36
CA GLY A 110 1.38 -7.68 9.57
C GLY A 110 1.43 -6.68 10.72
N SER A 111 2.54 -5.92 10.85
CA SER A 111 2.62 -4.84 11.82
C SER A 111 1.67 -3.70 11.44
N PHE A 112 1.64 -3.35 10.16
CA PHE A 112 0.71 -2.36 9.63
C PHE A 112 -0.74 -2.83 9.75
N ALA A 113 -1.05 -4.08 9.39
CA ALA A 113 -2.40 -4.63 9.55
C ALA A 113 -2.91 -4.54 10.99
N ARG A 114 -2.03 -4.56 12.00
CA ARG A 114 -2.41 -4.36 13.42
C ARG A 114 -2.75 -2.92 13.76
N THR A 115 -2.20 -1.93 13.05
CA THR A 115 -2.56 -0.51 13.23
C THR A 115 -3.84 -0.13 12.50
N LEU A 116 -4.29 -0.95 11.55
CA LEU A 116 -5.55 -0.77 10.83
C LEU A 116 -6.78 -1.21 11.64
N ALA A 117 -6.60 -2.03 12.67
CA ALA A 117 -7.73 -2.46 13.50
C ALA A 117 -8.09 -1.35 14.50
N PRO A 118 -9.38 -1.05 14.71
CA PRO A 118 -9.82 -0.19 15.80
C PRO A 118 -9.49 -0.78 17.18
#